data_AF-A0A8H6SZS5-F1
#
_entry.id   AF-A0A8H6SZS5-F1
#
_cell.length_a   1.000
_cell.length_b   1.000
_cell.length_c   1.000
_cell.angle_alpha   90.00
_cell.angle_beta   90.00
_cell.angle_gamma   90.00
#
_symmetry.space_group_name_H-M   'P 1'
#
loop_
_entity.id
_entity.type
_entity.pdbx_description
1 polymer ?
#
loop_
_entity_poly.entity_id
_entity_poly.type
_entity_poly.pdbx_seq_one_letter_code
_entity_poly.pdbx_strand_id
1 'polypeptide(L)'
;MIIALETWARDWADLYGPIFSYESDGDGKQRVALFVLCMNHEITRDNPLWKYVGELLGLNLRVGKRNLVAGADWRHIAKRWCTDICSEAGMVVDGIPINKNLMVLWLSRLPNYDWSEMTIEALLHPKDPQDVPRALRLLDAVSEIRKLEPKDYNPSERAELRVIQIIGTMFFYFLEPFINRDLSLETQVEYLGTFGLLLFVLYQRNETAFCSSQLFYDSQTLVKNAVFTVAKTQELNGDLPVYFCSLGDNSIEVLFGRVRSMRAHNPNFNITELCDTFKSAMVLDVTYDEYPHLERIARRLNAARIRHLDHIGPRSIRGDVRGRSCRLPVAWAAAYQNLDTILDQFDIVLPVPPREFLKRPGRRHHAPQGRQVPRDLQRS
;
A
#
# COMPACT_ATOMS: atom_id res chain seq x y z
N MET A 1 -21.04 3.47 -7.96
CA MET A 1 -19.95 2.57 -8.36
C MET A 1 -20.37 1.67 -9.52
N ILE A 2 -21.33 0.75 -9.35
CA ILE A 2 -21.76 -0.20 -10.41
C ILE A 2 -22.13 0.52 -11.72
N ILE A 3 -22.99 1.54 -11.66
CA ILE A 3 -23.41 2.30 -12.86
C ILE A 3 -22.20 2.89 -13.59
N ALA A 4 -21.23 3.47 -12.86
CA ALA A 4 -20.03 4.03 -13.46
C ALA A 4 -19.17 2.96 -14.15
N LEU A 5 -18.98 1.80 -13.50
CA LEU A 5 -18.21 0.68 -14.06
C LEU A 5 -18.88 0.07 -15.30
N GLU A 6 -20.20 -0.06 -15.31
CA GLU A 6 -20.93 -0.59 -16.47
C GLU A 6 -20.97 0.42 -17.62
N THR A 7 -21.17 1.71 -17.34
CA THR A 7 -21.08 2.77 -18.34
C THR A 7 -19.67 2.84 -18.94
N TRP A 8 -18.61 2.76 -18.13
CA TRP A 8 -17.23 2.70 -18.64
C TRP A 8 -17.03 1.53 -19.59
N ALA A 9 -17.42 0.34 -19.15
CA ALA A 9 -17.24 -0.87 -19.94
C ALA A 9 -18.03 -0.86 -21.26
N ARG A 10 -19.19 -0.18 -21.30
CA ARG A 10 -20.01 -0.08 -22.50
C ARG A 10 -19.52 1.00 -23.47
N ASP A 11 -19.15 2.17 -22.94
CA ASP A 11 -19.00 3.39 -23.75
C ASP A 11 -17.54 3.83 -23.93
N TRP A 12 -16.62 3.36 -23.08
CA TRP A 12 -15.28 3.95 -22.95
C TRP A 12 -14.11 2.95 -22.95
N ALA A 13 -14.36 1.68 -22.66
CA ALA A 13 -13.30 0.68 -22.55
C ALA A 13 -12.52 0.43 -23.85
N ASP A 14 -13.18 0.56 -25.00
CA ASP A 14 -12.52 0.40 -26.31
C ASP A 14 -11.58 1.57 -26.65
N LEU A 15 -11.85 2.76 -26.09
CA LEU A 15 -11.07 3.98 -26.32
C LEU A 15 -9.91 4.12 -25.32
N TYR A 16 -10.16 3.82 -24.05
CA TYR A 16 -9.24 4.11 -22.94
C TYR A 16 -8.71 2.87 -22.21
N GLY A 17 -9.18 1.68 -22.61
CA GLY A 17 -8.87 0.43 -21.96
C GLY A 17 -9.82 0.06 -20.82
N PRO A 18 -9.78 -1.21 -20.39
CA PRO A 18 -10.60 -1.69 -19.29
C PRO A 18 -10.12 -1.13 -17.93
N ILE A 19 -11.05 -0.96 -16.99
CA ILE A 19 -10.71 -0.66 -15.60
C ILE A 19 -10.16 -1.92 -14.93
N PHE A 20 -8.90 -1.88 -14.49
CA PHE A 20 -8.28 -2.98 -13.76
C PHE A 20 -8.63 -3.00 -12.28
N SER A 21 -8.63 -1.84 -11.63
CA SER A 21 -8.85 -1.73 -10.18
C SER A 21 -9.78 -0.58 -9.83
N TYR A 22 -10.35 -0.64 -8.63
CA TYR A 22 -11.04 0.48 -8.01
C TYR A 22 -10.40 0.77 -6.66
N GLU A 23 -9.83 1.96 -6.54
CA GLU A 23 -9.10 2.41 -5.34
C GLU A 23 -10.06 3.05 -4.32
N SER A 24 -9.72 2.94 -3.04
CA SER A 24 -10.44 3.58 -1.92
C SER A 24 -9.46 4.17 -0.91
N ASP A 25 -9.90 5.25 -0.26
CA ASP A 25 -9.24 5.89 0.88
C ASP A 25 -9.29 5.06 2.17
N GLY A 26 -10.13 4.02 2.19
CA GLY A 26 -10.34 3.13 3.34
C GLY A 26 -11.57 3.47 4.18
N ASP A 27 -12.52 4.25 3.67
CA ASP A 27 -13.82 4.44 4.34
C ASP A 27 -14.53 3.10 4.60
N GLY A 28 -15.19 2.98 5.76
CA GLY A 28 -15.86 1.76 6.20
C GLY A 28 -16.95 1.28 5.23
N LYS A 29 -17.75 2.19 4.67
CA LYS A 29 -18.82 1.83 3.72
C LYS A 29 -18.22 1.46 2.36
N GLN A 30 -17.19 2.19 1.91
CA GLN A 30 -16.50 1.86 0.66
C GLN A 30 -15.84 0.48 0.73
N ARG A 31 -15.21 0.12 1.86
CA ARG A 31 -14.59 -1.21 2.04
C ARG A 31 -15.61 -2.34 1.88
N VAL A 32 -16.81 -2.19 2.42
CA VAL A 32 -17.89 -3.17 2.26
C VAL A 32 -18.34 -3.25 0.81
N ALA A 33 -18.54 -2.11 0.14
CA ALA A 33 -18.94 -2.07 -1.26
C ALA A 33 -17.88 -2.75 -2.17
N LEU A 34 -16.60 -2.44 -1.97
CA LEU A 34 -15.50 -3.04 -2.71
C LEU A 34 -15.36 -4.54 -2.44
N PHE A 35 -15.58 -4.99 -1.20
CA PHE A 35 -15.60 -6.41 -0.92
C PHE A 35 -16.70 -7.13 -1.73
N VAL A 36 -17.91 -6.57 -1.78
CA VAL A 36 -19.01 -7.15 -2.57
C VAL A 36 -18.72 -7.13 -4.08
N LEU A 37 -18.05 -6.10 -4.58
CA LEU A 37 -17.81 -5.91 -6.02
C LEU A 37 -16.55 -6.56 -6.56
N CYS A 38 -15.55 -6.82 -5.71
CA CYS A 38 -14.22 -7.27 -6.13
C CYS A 38 -13.85 -8.65 -5.59
N MET A 39 -14.79 -9.38 -4.97
CA MET A 39 -14.55 -10.71 -4.38
C MET A 39 -15.61 -11.76 -4.78
N ASN A 40 -16.27 -11.55 -5.92
CA ASN A 40 -17.41 -12.36 -6.37
C ASN A 40 -17.02 -13.79 -6.71
N HIS A 41 -16.00 -13.99 -7.55
CA HIS A 41 -15.58 -15.31 -8.02
C HIS A 41 -14.07 -15.50 -7.87
N GLU A 42 -13.59 -16.74 -7.93
CA GLU A 42 -12.17 -17.07 -7.88
C GLU A 42 -11.63 -17.24 -9.30
N ILE A 43 -10.41 -16.76 -9.56
CA ILE A 43 -9.71 -17.02 -10.83
C ILE A 43 -9.49 -18.54 -10.95
N THR A 44 -9.94 -19.13 -12.05
CA THR A 44 -9.76 -20.56 -12.38
C THR A 44 -8.81 -20.73 -13.56
N ARG A 45 -8.41 -21.97 -13.86
CA ARG A 45 -7.52 -22.31 -14.99
C ARG A 45 -8.00 -21.80 -16.36
N ASP A 46 -9.31 -21.64 -16.53
CA ASP A 46 -9.91 -21.15 -17.78
C ASP A 46 -9.80 -19.63 -17.94
N ASN A 47 -9.44 -18.91 -16.86
CA ASN A 47 -9.26 -17.47 -16.91
C ASN A 47 -7.86 -17.13 -17.47
N PRO A 48 -7.73 -16.17 -18.40
CA PRO A 48 -6.44 -15.80 -18.99
C PRO A 48 -5.37 -15.39 -17.97
N LEU A 49 -5.78 -14.84 -16.83
CA LEU A 49 -4.85 -14.41 -15.78
C LEU A 49 -4.25 -15.59 -14.98
N TRP A 50 -4.83 -16.79 -15.05
CA TRP A 50 -4.39 -17.94 -14.25
C TRP A 50 -2.92 -18.28 -14.47
N LYS A 51 -2.43 -18.19 -15.71
CA LYS A 51 -1.01 -18.46 -16.04
C LYS A 51 -0.03 -17.54 -15.30
N TYR A 52 -0.50 -16.39 -14.82
CA TYR A 52 0.31 -15.41 -14.08
C TYR A 52 0.15 -15.54 -12.57
N VAL A 53 -1.09 -15.70 -12.09
CA VAL A 53 -1.41 -15.61 -10.65
C VAL A 53 -1.81 -16.93 -10.00
N GLY A 54 -2.22 -17.93 -10.78
CA GLY A 54 -2.85 -19.16 -10.28
C GLY A 54 -1.98 -20.01 -9.38
N GLU A 55 -0.64 -19.86 -9.50
CA GLU A 55 0.33 -20.61 -8.68
C GLU A 55 0.98 -19.75 -7.59
N LEU A 56 0.57 -18.49 -7.44
CA LEU A 56 1.10 -17.58 -6.42
C LEU A 56 0.47 -17.91 -5.07
N LEU A 57 1.04 -18.91 -4.39
CA LEU A 57 0.52 -19.43 -3.14
C LEU A 57 0.34 -18.33 -2.10
N GLY A 58 -0.86 -18.25 -1.52
CA GLY A 58 -1.20 -17.25 -0.52
C GLY A 58 -1.77 -15.95 -1.06
N LEU A 59 -1.66 -15.72 -2.38
CA LEU A 59 -2.35 -14.62 -3.01
C LEU A 59 -3.85 -14.92 -3.06
N ASN A 60 -4.66 -13.94 -2.69
CA ASN A 60 -6.11 -14.02 -2.82
C ASN A 60 -6.54 -13.91 -4.28
N LEU A 61 -6.99 -15.03 -4.85
CA LEU A 61 -7.44 -15.14 -6.24
C LEU A 61 -8.90 -14.73 -6.47
N ARG A 62 -9.63 -14.27 -5.44
CA ARG A 62 -11.01 -13.79 -5.67
C ARG A 62 -11.00 -12.45 -6.38
N VAL A 63 -11.87 -12.25 -7.35
CA VAL A 63 -12.00 -11.02 -8.13
C VAL A 63 -13.46 -10.68 -8.38
N GLY A 64 -13.70 -9.45 -8.79
CA GLY A 64 -14.98 -8.96 -9.27
C GLY A 64 -15.26 -9.35 -10.72
N LYS A 65 -16.45 -8.95 -11.20
CA LYS A 65 -16.80 -9.05 -12.63
C LYS A 65 -15.70 -8.42 -13.50
N ARG A 66 -15.39 -9.05 -14.65
CA ARG A 66 -14.28 -8.64 -15.55
C ARG A 66 -12.91 -8.59 -14.85
N ASN A 67 -12.70 -9.48 -13.88
CA ASN A 67 -11.48 -9.56 -13.08
C ASN A 67 -11.18 -8.30 -12.24
N LEU A 68 -12.16 -7.44 -11.96
CA LEU A 68 -11.96 -6.20 -11.18
C LEU A 68 -11.36 -6.51 -9.80
N VAL A 69 -10.35 -5.75 -9.38
CA VAL A 69 -9.78 -5.85 -8.03
C VAL A 69 -10.01 -4.58 -7.25
N ALA A 70 -10.16 -4.71 -5.94
CA ALA A 70 -10.11 -3.56 -5.05
C ALA A 70 -8.66 -3.13 -4.88
N GLY A 71 -8.43 -1.83 -4.75
CA GLY A 71 -7.15 -1.25 -4.37
C GLY A 71 -7.30 -0.34 -3.16
N ALA A 72 -6.17 0.04 -2.60
CA ALA A 72 -6.07 0.94 -1.46
C ALA A 72 -4.83 1.82 -1.66
N ASP A 73 -4.95 3.12 -1.40
CA ASP A 73 -3.81 4.03 -1.53
C ASP A 73 -2.75 3.71 -0.46
N TRP A 74 -1.53 3.46 -0.92
CA TRP A 74 -0.41 3.08 -0.07
C TRP A 74 0.01 4.22 0.89
N ARG A 75 -0.19 5.49 0.53
CA ARG A 75 0.05 6.65 1.42
C ARG A 75 -0.98 6.70 2.53
N HIS A 76 -2.25 6.36 2.27
CA HIS A 76 -3.26 6.23 3.33
C HIS A 76 -2.93 5.06 4.26
N ILE A 77 -2.44 3.94 3.72
CA ILE A 77 -1.95 2.81 4.52
C ILE A 77 -0.75 3.21 5.38
N ALA A 78 0.23 3.93 4.81
CA ALA A 78 1.39 4.44 5.54
C ALA A 78 0.98 5.34 6.71
N LYS A 79 0.06 6.28 6.48
CA LYS A 79 -0.49 7.14 7.53
C LYS A 79 -1.14 6.32 8.65
N ARG A 80 -1.90 5.28 8.32
CA ARG A 80 -2.56 4.41 9.30
C ARG A 80 -1.57 3.58 10.12
N TRP A 81 -0.51 3.06 9.50
CA TRP A 81 0.60 2.44 10.25
C TRP A 81 1.23 3.42 11.24
N CYS A 82 1.47 4.67 10.82
CA CYS A 82 1.96 5.70 11.74
C CYS A 82 0.95 6.01 12.85
N THR A 83 -0.34 6.05 12.57
CA THR A 83 -1.37 6.24 13.60
C THR A 83 -1.31 5.14 14.65
N ASP A 84 -1.16 3.88 14.24
CA ASP A 84 -1.05 2.74 15.16
C ASP A 84 0.23 2.85 16.03
N ILE A 85 1.40 3.11 15.43
CA ILE A 85 2.66 3.35 16.15
C ILE A 85 2.55 4.52 17.13
N CYS A 86 1.91 5.60 16.70
CA CYS A 86 1.72 6.81 17.47
C CYS A 86 0.51 6.73 18.44
N SER A 87 -0.18 5.60 18.54
CA SER A 87 -1.26 5.46 19.51
C SER A 87 -0.69 5.13 20.90
N GLU A 88 -1.48 5.35 21.95
CA GLU A 88 -1.10 4.92 23.31
C GLU A 88 -1.06 3.40 23.42
N ALA A 89 -1.97 2.71 22.72
CA ALA A 89 -2.04 1.25 22.69
C ALA A 89 -0.86 0.64 21.92
N GLY A 90 -0.41 1.31 20.85
CA GLY A 90 0.64 0.81 19.97
C GLY A 90 0.21 -0.45 19.22
N MET A 91 1.21 -1.28 18.92
CA MET A 91 1.03 -2.64 18.37
C MET A 91 1.72 -3.65 19.27
N VAL A 92 1.29 -4.91 19.26
CA VAL A 92 1.90 -5.99 20.04
C VAL A 92 2.52 -7.03 19.11
N VAL A 93 3.78 -7.38 19.38
CA VAL A 93 4.49 -8.48 18.70
C VAL A 93 5.15 -9.35 19.76
N ASP A 94 4.85 -10.65 19.75
CA ASP A 94 5.38 -11.62 20.73
C ASP A 94 5.15 -11.17 22.20
N GLY A 95 4.01 -10.54 22.46
CA GLY A 95 3.65 -10.02 23.78
C GLY A 95 4.37 -8.73 24.20
N ILE A 96 5.25 -8.19 23.36
CA ILE A 96 5.94 -6.91 23.61
C ILE A 96 5.16 -5.76 22.98
N PRO A 97 4.71 -4.77 23.76
CA PRO A 97 4.02 -3.60 23.23
C PRO A 97 5.02 -2.63 22.60
N ILE A 98 4.79 -2.31 21.34
CA ILE A 98 5.52 -1.33 20.53
C ILE A 98 4.66 -0.07 20.47
N ASN A 99 4.96 0.87 21.36
CA ASN A 99 4.26 2.14 21.49
C ASN A 99 5.23 3.33 21.32
N LYS A 100 4.69 4.54 21.38
CA LYS A 100 5.45 5.80 21.27
C LYS A 100 6.70 5.85 22.16
N ASN A 101 6.57 5.47 23.43
CA ASN A 101 7.68 5.57 24.39
C ASN A 101 8.83 4.63 23.99
N LEU A 102 8.48 3.41 23.56
CA LEU A 102 9.47 2.48 23.03
C LEU A 102 10.10 3.02 21.74
N MET A 103 9.31 3.61 20.84
CA MET A 103 9.84 4.23 19.62
C MET A 103 10.78 5.39 19.89
N VAL A 104 10.48 6.27 20.85
CA VAL A 104 11.41 7.37 21.26
C VAL A 104 12.76 6.78 21.65
N LEU A 105 12.75 5.75 22.49
CA LEU A 105 13.98 5.10 22.96
C LEU A 105 14.82 4.57 21.80
N TRP A 106 14.23 3.81 20.89
CA TRP A 106 14.98 3.14 19.83
C TRP A 106 15.33 4.06 18.65
N LEU A 107 14.47 5.01 18.30
CA LEU A 107 14.81 6.04 17.30
C LEU A 107 15.99 6.89 17.78
N SER A 108 16.06 7.20 19.08
CA SER A 108 17.19 7.98 19.64
C SER A 108 18.54 7.28 19.53
N ARG A 109 18.55 5.97 19.29
CA ARG A 109 19.75 5.13 19.14
C ARG A 109 20.22 5.00 17.69
N LEU A 110 19.50 5.53 16.69
CA LEU A 110 19.91 5.46 15.30
C LEU A 110 21.18 6.28 15.04
N PRO A 111 22.31 5.63 14.67
CA PRO A 111 23.53 6.36 14.38
C PRO A 111 23.36 7.12 13.07
N ASN A 112 23.78 8.39 13.06
CA ASN A 112 23.81 9.23 11.86
C ASN A 112 22.44 9.52 11.21
N TYR A 113 21.33 9.31 11.92
CA TYR A 113 20.02 9.78 11.42
C TYR A 113 19.89 11.29 11.66
N ASP A 114 19.58 12.04 10.61
CA ASP A 114 19.46 13.49 10.69
C ASP A 114 18.09 13.91 11.23
N TRP A 115 18.09 14.31 12.50
CA TRP A 115 16.92 14.82 13.22
C TRP A 115 16.75 16.34 13.10
N SER A 116 17.58 17.05 12.34
CA SER A 116 17.56 18.53 12.27
C SER A 116 16.30 19.08 11.61
N GLU A 117 15.80 18.41 10.56
CA GLU A 117 14.60 18.84 9.85
C GLU A 117 13.31 18.44 10.56
N MET A 118 13.30 17.32 11.29
CA MET A 118 12.14 16.82 12.01
C MET A 118 12.59 16.01 13.21
N THR A 119 12.25 16.49 14.40
CA THR A 119 12.60 15.82 15.66
C THR A 119 11.79 14.54 15.82
N ILE A 120 12.31 13.61 16.62
CA ILE A 120 11.58 12.39 17.04
C ILE A 120 10.20 12.76 17.61
N GLU A 121 10.15 13.81 18.44
CA GLU A 121 8.91 14.32 19.01
C GLU A 121 7.92 14.76 17.92
N ALA A 122 8.37 15.51 16.92
CA ALA A 122 7.51 15.96 15.83
C ALA A 122 7.00 14.80 14.95
N LEU A 123 7.78 13.72 14.81
CA LEU A 123 7.36 12.51 14.11
C LEU A 123 6.29 11.74 14.88
N LEU A 124 6.47 11.58 16.19
CA LEU A 124 5.57 10.78 17.02
C LEU A 124 4.34 11.54 17.51
N HIS A 125 4.39 12.87 17.55
CA HIS A 125 3.30 13.76 17.97
C HIS A 125 2.85 14.67 16.81
N PRO A 126 2.20 14.10 15.77
CA PRO A 126 1.77 14.87 14.62
C PRO A 126 0.72 15.93 14.99
N LYS A 127 0.92 17.16 14.51
CA LYS A 127 -0.12 18.19 14.51
C LYS A 127 -1.24 17.86 13.52
N ASP A 128 -0.86 17.28 12.38
CA ASP A 128 -1.77 16.84 11.34
C ASP A 128 -1.53 15.34 11.04
N PRO A 129 -2.46 14.45 11.43
CA PRO A 129 -2.39 13.03 11.08
C PRO A 129 -2.42 12.76 9.57
N GLN A 130 -2.85 13.73 8.75
CA GLN A 130 -2.91 13.63 7.29
C GLN A 130 -1.59 13.97 6.58
N ASP A 131 -0.55 14.37 7.32
CA ASP A 131 0.78 14.67 6.77
C ASP A 131 1.49 13.39 6.28
N VAL A 132 1.41 13.16 4.96
CA VAL A 132 2.06 12.04 4.27
C VAL A 132 3.58 12.09 4.37
N PRO A 133 4.29 13.20 4.04
CA PRO A 133 5.75 13.29 4.23
C PRO A 133 6.24 12.85 5.60
N ARG A 134 5.56 13.31 6.66
CA ARG A 134 5.90 12.92 8.04
C ARG A 134 5.69 11.42 8.26
N ALA A 135 4.57 10.86 7.78
CA ALA A 135 4.30 9.44 7.89
C ALA A 135 5.39 8.59 7.21
N LEU A 136 5.77 8.95 5.99
CA LEU A 136 6.85 8.26 5.26
C LEU A 136 8.19 8.36 6.01
N ARG A 137 8.52 9.54 6.55
CA ARG A 137 9.76 9.73 7.33
C ARG A 137 9.77 8.89 8.61
N LEU A 138 8.64 8.77 9.31
CA LEU A 138 8.56 7.92 10.50
C LEU A 138 8.77 6.44 10.14
N LEU A 139 8.08 5.94 9.12
CA LEU A 139 8.22 4.55 8.69
C LEU A 139 9.63 4.25 8.17
N ASP A 140 10.25 5.18 7.45
CA ASP A 140 11.64 5.10 6.99
C ASP A 140 12.61 5.02 8.18
N ALA A 141 12.47 5.92 9.16
CA ALA A 141 13.28 5.92 10.38
C ALA A 141 13.12 4.60 11.18
N VAL A 142 11.89 4.11 11.34
CA VAL A 142 11.64 2.81 11.98
C VAL A 142 12.27 1.67 11.17
N SER A 143 12.24 1.76 9.84
CA SER A 143 12.90 0.77 8.99
C SER A 143 14.40 0.71 9.28
N GLU A 144 15.07 1.84 9.52
CA GLU A 144 16.51 1.89 9.79
C GLU A 144 16.90 1.21 11.11
N ILE A 145 15.97 1.05 12.05
CA ILE A 145 16.21 0.30 13.30
C ILE A 145 16.58 -1.16 13.01
N ARG A 146 16.13 -1.73 11.88
CA ARG A 146 16.50 -3.09 11.45
C ARG A 146 18.01 -3.30 11.35
N LYS A 147 18.80 -2.23 11.19
CA LYS A 147 20.26 -2.25 11.03
C LYS A 147 21.03 -2.11 12.34
N LEU A 148 20.36 -1.84 13.47
CA LEU A 148 21.04 -1.72 14.76
C LEU A 148 21.58 -3.08 15.21
N GLU A 149 22.81 -3.10 15.71
CA GLU A 149 23.40 -4.32 16.28
C GLU A 149 23.17 -4.38 17.80
N PRO A 150 22.85 -5.56 18.37
CA PRO A 150 22.57 -5.72 19.80
C PRO A 150 23.85 -5.78 20.66
N LYS A 151 24.77 -4.81 20.47
CA LYS A 151 25.99 -4.70 21.27
C LYS A 151 25.64 -4.07 22.62
N ASP A 152 26.09 -4.74 23.69
CA ASP A 152 25.96 -4.28 25.09
C ASP A 152 24.52 -4.15 25.64
N TYR A 153 23.51 -4.65 24.93
CA TYR A 153 22.12 -4.63 25.41
C TYR A 153 21.83 -5.73 26.44
N ASN A 154 21.02 -5.41 27.44
CA ASN A 154 20.53 -6.40 28.39
C ASN A 154 19.47 -7.33 27.74
N PRO A 155 19.09 -8.46 28.36
CA PRO A 155 18.13 -9.40 27.76
C PRO A 155 16.79 -8.78 27.35
N SER A 156 16.25 -7.84 28.13
CA SER A 156 15.00 -7.15 27.81
C SER A 156 15.15 -6.24 26.60
N GLU A 157 16.22 -5.45 26.55
CA GLU A 157 16.53 -4.59 25.40
C GLU A 157 16.76 -5.40 24.12
N ARG A 158 17.36 -6.60 24.21
CA ARG A 158 17.50 -7.50 23.05
C ARG A 158 16.14 -7.99 22.56
N ALA A 159 15.23 -8.32 23.46
CA ALA A 159 13.88 -8.76 23.10
C ALA A 159 13.07 -7.62 22.46
N GLU A 160 13.15 -6.40 23.00
CA GLU A 160 12.54 -5.20 22.43
C GLU A 160 13.13 -4.88 21.05
N LEU A 161 14.46 -4.86 20.92
CA LEU A 161 15.10 -4.63 19.63
C LEU A 161 14.65 -5.64 18.61
N ARG A 162 14.62 -6.94 18.96
CA ARG A 162 14.18 -8.01 18.04
C ARG A 162 12.81 -7.70 17.44
N VAL A 163 11.82 -7.36 18.27
CA VAL A 163 10.47 -7.08 17.77
C VAL A 163 10.41 -5.81 16.92
N ILE A 164 11.20 -4.79 17.25
CA ILE A 164 11.25 -3.57 16.45
C ILE A 164 12.00 -3.79 15.14
N GLN A 165 13.01 -4.65 15.11
CA GLN A 165 13.72 -5.03 13.88
C GLN A 165 12.80 -5.82 12.94
N ILE A 166 11.90 -6.67 13.46
CA ILE A 166 10.85 -7.31 12.67
C ILE A 166 9.95 -6.26 12.02
N ILE A 167 9.47 -5.28 12.80
CA ILE A 167 8.62 -4.19 12.30
C ILE A 167 9.37 -3.29 11.30
N GLY A 168 10.61 -2.94 11.58
CA GLY A 168 11.46 -2.16 10.68
C GLY A 168 11.71 -2.90 9.37
N THR A 169 11.93 -4.22 9.41
CA THR A 169 12.03 -5.07 8.23
C THR A 169 10.71 -5.07 7.43
N MET A 170 9.57 -5.21 8.10
CA MET A 170 8.26 -5.13 7.46
C MET A 170 8.05 -3.78 6.75
N PHE A 171 8.39 -2.66 7.39
CA PHE A 171 8.23 -1.34 6.78
C PHE A 171 9.22 -1.07 5.66
N PHE A 172 10.43 -1.63 5.71
CA PHE A 172 11.35 -1.59 4.57
C PHE A 172 10.72 -2.24 3.33
N TYR A 173 10.21 -3.47 3.46
CA TYR A 173 9.57 -4.18 2.35
C TYR A 173 8.26 -3.52 1.89
N PHE A 174 7.58 -2.78 2.76
CA PHE A 174 6.40 -1.98 2.41
C PHE A 174 6.76 -0.72 1.62
N LEU A 175 7.73 0.07 2.07
CA LEU A 175 8.02 1.40 1.51
C LEU A 175 8.77 1.33 0.19
N GLU A 176 9.86 0.55 0.14
CA GLU A 176 10.80 0.52 -0.97
C GLU A 176 10.15 0.37 -2.35
N PRO A 177 9.12 -0.48 -2.55
CA PRO A 177 8.44 -0.62 -3.84
C PRO A 177 7.83 0.68 -4.38
N PHE A 178 7.48 1.61 -3.50
CA PHE A 178 6.87 2.89 -3.87
C PHE A 178 7.88 4.02 -3.96
N ILE A 179 8.94 3.97 -3.15
CA ILE A 179 9.87 5.09 -2.99
C ILE A 179 11.23 4.93 -3.69
N ASN A 180 11.64 3.69 -3.95
CA ASN A 180 12.93 3.44 -4.57
C ASN A 180 12.80 3.41 -6.11
N ARG A 181 13.30 4.49 -6.73
CA ARG A 181 13.21 4.74 -8.17
C ARG A 181 14.01 3.75 -9.01
N ASP A 182 14.96 3.03 -8.41
CA ASP A 182 15.90 2.17 -9.12
C ASP A 182 15.44 0.71 -9.18
N LEU A 183 14.39 0.34 -8.44
CA LEU A 183 13.88 -1.03 -8.42
C LEU A 183 13.20 -1.40 -9.74
N SER A 184 13.51 -2.61 -10.23
CA SER A 184 12.75 -3.26 -11.29
C SER A 184 11.34 -3.61 -10.81
N LEU A 185 10.39 -3.80 -11.74
CA LEU A 185 9.05 -4.26 -11.37
C LEU A 185 9.07 -5.65 -10.71
N GLU A 186 9.98 -6.53 -11.11
CA GLU A 186 10.16 -7.85 -10.48
C GLU A 186 10.52 -7.71 -8.99
N THR A 187 11.50 -6.85 -8.67
CA THR A 187 11.92 -6.57 -7.29
C THR A 187 10.85 -5.84 -6.49
N GLN A 188 10.10 -4.92 -7.10
CA GLN A 188 8.97 -4.26 -6.45
C GLN A 188 7.89 -5.28 -6.03
N VAL A 189 7.56 -6.25 -6.88
CA VAL A 189 6.63 -7.34 -6.56
C VAL A 189 7.20 -8.26 -5.47
N GLU A 190 8.48 -8.63 -5.55
CA GLU A 190 9.15 -9.44 -4.53
C GLU A 190 9.04 -8.78 -3.15
N TYR A 191 9.33 -7.48 -3.07
CA TYR A 191 9.30 -6.74 -1.82
C TYR A 191 7.88 -6.61 -1.26
N LEU A 192 6.89 -6.24 -2.09
CA LEU A 192 5.48 -6.21 -1.65
C LEU A 192 4.94 -7.58 -1.26
N GLY A 193 5.36 -8.64 -1.98
CA GLY A 193 5.04 -10.02 -1.63
C GLY A 193 5.61 -10.38 -0.25
N THR A 194 6.87 -10.03 0.01
CA THR A 194 7.53 -10.25 1.30
C THR A 194 6.79 -9.51 2.42
N PHE A 195 6.44 -8.25 2.21
CA PHE A 195 5.62 -7.47 3.13
C PHE A 195 4.27 -8.14 3.40
N GLY A 196 3.53 -8.54 2.35
CA GLY A 196 2.21 -9.16 2.49
C GLY A 196 2.26 -10.48 3.26
N LEU A 197 3.27 -11.32 3.00
CA LEU A 197 3.46 -12.58 3.71
C LEU A 197 3.89 -12.38 5.16
N LEU A 198 4.81 -11.46 5.44
CA LEU A 198 5.25 -11.15 6.80
C LEU A 198 4.12 -10.53 7.63
N LEU A 199 3.39 -9.58 7.06
CA LEU A 199 2.19 -9.00 7.67
C LEU A 199 1.17 -10.08 8.02
N PHE A 200 0.96 -11.05 7.13
CA PHE A 200 0.08 -12.19 7.39
C PHE A 200 0.54 -13.01 8.60
N VAL A 201 1.84 -13.35 8.67
CA VAL A 201 2.41 -14.08 9.80
C VAL A 201 2.22 -13.33 11.12
N LEU A 202 2.56 -12.03 11.15
CA LEU A 202 2.44 -11.21 12.36
C LEU A 202 0.98 -11.06 12.81
N TYR A 203 0.07 -10.86 11.86
CA TYR A 203 -1.36 -10.79 12.17
C TYR A 203 -1.93 -12.14 12.63
N GLN A 204 -1.49 -13.27 12.09
CA GLN A 204 -1.95 -14.58 12.60
C GLN A 204 -1.50 -14.86 14.03
N ARG A 205 -0.31 -14.36 14.43
CA ARG A 205 0.24 -14.60 15.78
C ARG A 205 -0.39 -13.71 16.84
N ASN A 206 -0.67 -12.45 16.49
CA ASN A 206 -1.04 -11.42 17.45
C ASN A 206 -2.47 -10.88 17.21
N GLU A 207 -3.10 -11.26 16.10
CA GLU A 207 -4.43 -10.82 15.68
C GLU A 207 -4.58 -9.30 15.76
N THR A 208 -5.69 -8.83 16.35
CA THR A 208 -5.99 -7.41 16.50
C THR A 208 -5.11 -6.69 17.52
N ALA A 209 -4.28 -7.41 18.29
CA ALA A 209 -3.29 -6.78 19.15
C ALA A 209 -2.10 -6.25 18.34
N PHE A 210 -1.84 -6.80 17.14
CA PHE A 210 -0.81 -6.28 16.25
C PHE A 210 -1.30 -5.09 15.43
N CYS A 211 -2.40 -5.24 14.69
CA CYS A 211 -3.01 -4.10 13.99
C CYS A 211 -4.50 -4.33 13.79
N SER A 212 -5.25 -3.28 13.46
CA SER A 212 -6.68 -3.42 13.18
C SER A 212 -6.93 -4.34 11.98
N SER A 213 -8.04 -5.10 12.02
CA SER A 213 -8.44 -5.94 10.88
C SER A 213 -8.64 -5.13 9.59
N GLN A 214 -9.01 -3.85 9.70
CA GLN A 214 -9.11 -2.96 8.54
C GLN A 214 -7.74 -2.64 7.94
N LEU A 215 -6.75 -2.30 8.77
CA LEU A 215 -5.40 -2.01 8.28
C LEU A 215 -4.75 -3.26 7.66
N PHE A 216 -4.95 -4.43 8.28
CA PHE A 216 -4.55 -5.70 7.69
C PHE A 216 -5.22 -5.94 6.33
N TYR A 217 -6.55 -5.80 6.24
CA TYR A 217 -7.29 -6.02 4.99
C TYR A 217 -6.85 -5.07 3.88
N ASP A 218 -6.71 -3.78 4.17
CA ASP A 218 -6.33 -2.77 3.17
C ASP A 218 -4.89 -3.00 2.70
N SER A 219 -3.97 -3.34 3.60
CA SER A 219 -2.58 -3.69 3.25
C SER A 219 -2.50 -4.93 2.35
N GLN A 220 -3.27 -5.98 2.64
CA GLN A 220 -3.35 -7.17 1.77
C GLN A 220 -4.01 -6.86 0.42
N THR A 221 -4.98 -5.95 0.42
CA THR A 221 -5.65 -5.48 -0.80
C THR A 221 -4.68 -4.71 -1.70
N LEU A 222 -3.82 -3.86 -1.13
CA LEU A 222 -2.75 -3.18 -1.85
C LEU A 222 -1.80 -4.18 -2.54
N VAL A 223 -1.29 -5.18 -1.81
CA VAL A 223 -0.38 -6.20 -2.38
C VAL A 223 -1.06 -6.95 -3.52
N LYS A 224 -2.30 -7.39 -3.31
CA LYS A 224 -3.09 -8.06 -4.34
C LYS A 224 -3.30 -7.17 -5.57
N ASN A 225 -3.68 -5.92 -5.36
CA ASN A 225 -3.92 -4.98 -6.44
C ASN A 225 -2.67 -4.77 -7.31
N ALA A 226 -1.51 -4.62 -6.66
CA ALA A 226 -0.22 -4.48 -7.34
C ALA A 226 0.06 -5.70 -8.24
N VAL A 227 -0.03 -6.92 -7.69
CA VAL A 227 0.20 -8.17 -8.44
C VAL A 227 -0.78 -8.34 -9.60
N PHE A 228 -2.09 -8.12 -9.36
CA PHE A 228 -3.08 -8.23 -10.42
C PHE A 228 -2.94 -7.15 -11.49
N THR A 229 -2.49 -5.95 -11.14
CA THR A 229 -2.19 -4.90 -12.12
C THR A 229 -1.06 -5.34 -13.04
N VAL A 230 0.02 -5.93 -12.50
CA VAL A 230 1.09 -6.51 -13.33
C VAL A 230 0.55 -7.61 -14.24
N ALA A 231 -0.18 -8.60 -13.69
CA ALA A 231 -0.71 -9.71 -14.48
C ALA A 231 -1.65 -9.25 -15.61
N LYS A 232 -2.51 -8.26 -15.33
CA LYS A 232 -3.42 -7.70 -16.34
C LYS A 232 -2.69 -6.88 -17.39
N THR A 233 -1.65 -6.13 -17.01
CA THR A 233 -0.79 -5.43 -17.98
C THR A 233 -0.04 -6.43 -18.85
N GLN A 234 0.45 -7.53 -18.29
CA GLN A 234 1.09 -8.60 -19.06
C GLN A 234 0.15 -9.24 -20.08
N GLU A 235 -1.11 -9.49 -19.68
CA GLU A 235 -2.14 -10.03 -20.57
C GLU A 235 -2.55 -9.02 -21.66
N LEU A 236 -2.64 -7.73 -21.31
CA LEU A 236 -3.05 -6.68 -22.24
C LEU A 236 -1.93 -6.36 -23.24
N ASN A 237 -0.77 -5.97 -22.73
CA ASN A 237 0.45 -5.66 -23.48
C ASN A 237 1.64 -5.55 -22.52
N GLY A 238 2.51 -6.56 -22.51
CA GLY A 238 3.69 -6.61 -21.66
C GLY A 238 4.71 -5.48 -21.86
N ASP A 239 4.66 -4.72 -22.95
CA ASP A 239 5.57 -3.58 -23.16
C ASP A 239 5.16 -2.33 -22.36
N LEU A 240 3.92 -2.29 -21.85
CA LEU A 240 3.43 -1.17 -21.06
C LEU A 240 4.08 -1.16 -19.66
N PRO A 241 4.44 0.03 -19.15
CA PRO A 241 4.97 0.17 -17.80
C PRO A 241 3.89 0.04 -16.73
N VAL A 242 4.28 -0.44 -15.54
CA VAL A 242 3.45 -0.49 -14.34
C VAL A 242 4.14 0.31 -13.24
N TYR A 243 3.50 1.39 -12.80
CA TYR A 243 4.07 2.31 -11.81
C TYR A 243 3.40 2.12 -10.44
N PHE A 244 4.06 1.43 -9.50
CA PHE A 244 3.48 1.21 -8.16
C PHE A 244 3.29 2.51 -7.39
N CYS A 245 4.14 3.52 -7.59
CA CYS A 245 3.98 4.86 -6.99
C CYS A 245 2.67 5.56 -7.39
N SER A 246 2.05 5.13 -8.49
CA SER A 246 0.76 5.63 -9.01
C SER A 246 -0.44 4.78 -8.58
N LEU A 247 -0.25 3.67 -7.85
CA LEU A 247 -1.36 2.96 -7.23
C LEU A 247 -1.96 3.82 -6.11
N GLY A 248 -3.30 3.90 -6.07
CA GLY A 248 -4.04 4.71 -5.11
C GLY A 248 -4.82 5.86 -5.75
N ASP A 249 -5.19 6.83 -4.93
CA ASP A 249 -6.11 7.92 -5.26
C ASP A 249 -5.43 9.31 -5.33
N ASN A 250 -4.10 9.38 -5.21
CA ASN A 250 -3.37 10.64 -5.29
C ASN A 250 -3.67 11.49 -6.55
N SER A 251 -3.94 10.87 -7.71
CA SER A 251 -4.31 11.63 -8.93
C SER A 251 -5.63 12.40 -8.76
N ILE A 252 -6.62 11.81 -8.08
CA ILE A 252 -7.88 12.49 -7.79
C ILE A 252 -7.72 13.54 -6.68
N GLU A 253 -6.84 13.30 -5.70
CA GLU A 253 -6.51 14.30 -4.68
C GLU A 253 -5.84 15.54 -5.28
N VAL A 254 -4.93 15.36 -6.24
CA VAL A 254 -4.30 16.46 -6.99
C VAL A 254 -5.36 17.25 -7.76
N LEU A 255 -6.28 16.58 -8.43
CA LEU A 255 -7.40 17.22 -9.13
C LEU A 255 -8.28 18.03 -8.17
N PHE A 256 -8.63 17.48 -7.00
CA PHE A 256 -9.37 18.22 -5.97
C PHE A 256 -8.58 19.43 -5.46
N GLY A 257 -7.26 19.31 -5.28
CA GLY A 257 -6.38 20.41 -4.92
C GLY A 257 -6.37 21.52 -5.97
N ARG A 258 -6.32 21.15 -7.25
CA ARG A 258 -6.38 22.11 -8.37
C ARG A 258 -7.72 22.83 -8.40
N VAL A 259 -8.83 22.09 -8.34
CA VAL A 259 -10.19 22.63 -8.30
C VAL A 259 -10.34 23.66 -7.18
N ARG A 260 -9.91 23.33 -5.95
CA ARG A 260 -9.95 24.27 -4.81
C ARG A 260 -9.07 25.51 -5.03
N SER A 261 -7.89 25.33 -5.63
CA SER A 261 -6.94 26.42 -5.88
C SER A 261 -7.44 27.41 -6.92
N MET A 262 -8.20 26.96 -7.93
CA MET A 262 -8.77 27.81 -8.98
C MET A 262 -9.74 28.87 -8.44
N ARG A 263 -10.36 28.65 -7.28
CA ARG A 263 -11.29 29.61 -6.67
C ARG A 263 -10.67 30.47 -5.56
N ALA A 264 -9.38 30.31 -5.27
CA ALA A 264 -8.65 31.07 -4.25
C ALA A 264 -9.40 31.22 -2.91
N HIS A 265 -10.13 32.33 -2.74
CA HIS A 265 -10.79 32.72 -1.49
C HIS A 265 -12.10 31.97 -1.17
N ASN A 266 -12.70 31.22 -2.12
CA ASN A 266 -13.92 30.44 -1.86
C ASN A 266 -13.76 28.96 -2.27
N PRO A 267 -13.16 28.12 -1.42
CA PRO A 267 -12.88 26.72 -1.74
C PRO A 267 -14.12 25.81 -1.69
N ASN A 268 -15.30 26.35 -1.35
CA ASN A 268 -16.54 25.59 -1.27
C ASN A 268 -17.34 25.74 -2.57
N PHE A 269 -17.87 24.62 -3.05
CA PHE A 269 -18.59 24.53 -4.33
C PHE A 269 -20.01 24.02 -4.10
N ASN A 270 -20.98 24.58 -4.82
CA ASN A 270 -22.18 23.81 -5.13
C ASN A 270 -21.89 22.78 -6.24
N ILE A 271 -22.80 21.83 -6.47
CA ILE A 271 -22.54 20.73 -7.41
C ILE A 271 -22.29 21.19 -8.85
N THR A 272 -23.01 22.22 -9.31
CA THR A 272 -22.84 22.78 -10.67
C THR A 272 -21.49 23.46 -10.80
N GLU A 273 -21.12 24.30 -9.83
CA GLU A 273 -19.81 24.94 -9.76
C GLU A 273 -18.68 23.92 -9.71
N LEU A 274 -18.87 22.84 -8.96
CA LEU A 274 -17.90 21.75 -8.90
C LEU A 274 -17.73 21.11 -10.28
N CYS A 275 -18.83 20.74 -10.94
CA CYS A 275 -18.79 20.14 -12.28
C CYS A 275 -18.10 21.04 -13.30
N ASP A 276 -18.41 22.34 -13.33
CA ASP A 276 -17.80 23.26 -14.28
C ASP A 276 -16.33 23.52 -13.98
N THR A 277 -15.96 23.66 -12.71
CA THR A 277 -14.55 23.80 -12.30
C THR A 277 -13.75 22.53 -12.60
N PHE A 278 -14.35 21.34 -12.43
CA PHE A 278 -13.72 20.06 -12.79
C PHE A 278 -13.39 19.99 -14.28
N LYS A 279 -14.29 20.40 -15.17
CA LYS A 279 -14.02 20.44 -16.62
C LYS A 279 -12.79 21.30 -16.91
N SER A 280 -12.73 22.50 -16.34
CA SER A 280 -11.59 23.40 -16.53
C SER A 280 -10.30 22.83 -15.93
N ALA A 281 -10.37 22.21 -14.74
CA ALA A 281 -9.22 21.59 -14.10
C ALA A 281 -8.66 20.40 -14.90
N MET A 282 -9.54 19.56 -15.48
CA MET A 282 -9.12 18.45 -16.35
C MET A 282 -8.46 18.93 -17.64
N VAL A 283 -8.96 20.02 -18.25
CA VAL A 283 -8.31 20.63 -19.42
C VAL A 283 -6.91 21.15 -19.05
N LEU A 284 -6.77 21.74 -17.87
CA LEU A 284 -5.47 22.16 -17.35
C LEU A 284 -4.54 20.97 -17.08
N ASP A 285 -5.03 19.88 -16.50
CA ASP A 285 -4.22 18.66 -16.28
C ASP A 285 -3.67 18.13 -17.60
N VAL A 286 -4.50 17.97 -18.64
CA VAL A 286 -4.05 17.55 -19.98
C VAL A 286 -3.02 18.54 -20.53
N THR A 287 -3.26 19.85 -20.38
CA THR A 287 -2.34 20.88 -20.86
C THR A 287 -0.99 20.82 -20.14
N TYR A 288 -0.97 20.56 -18.83
CA TYR A 288 0.26 20.45 -18.06
C TYR A 288 0.99 19.12 -18.29
N ASP A 289 0.26 18.04 -18.59
CA ASP A 289 0.87 16.79 -19.00
C ASP A 289 1.63 16.96 -20.33
N GLU A 290 1.03 17.65 -21.30
CA GLU A 290 1.64 17.99 -22.59
C GLU A 290 2.75 19.06 -22.47
N TYR A 291 2.54 20.08 -21.63
CA TYR A 291 3.44 21.22 -21.46
C TYR A 291 3.81 21.44 -19.98
N PRO A 292 4.66 20.57 -19.39
CA PRO A 292 4.93 20.60 -17.94
C PRO A 292 5.53 21.90 -17.42
N HIS A 293 6.21 22.65 -18.28
CA HIS A 293 6.82 23.94 -17.94
C HIS A 293 5.79 25.05 -17.68
N LEU A 294 4.53 24.88 -18.11
CA LEU A 294 3.45 25.82 -17.86
C LEU A 294 2.88 25.69 -16.44
N GLU A 295 3.08 24.54 -15.79
CA GLU A 295 2.58 24.33 -14.44
C GLU A 295 3.47 25.07 -13.43
N ARG A 296 2.91 26.12 -12.82
CA ARG A 296 3.52 26.77 -11.66
C ARG A 296 3.30 25.90 -10.43
N ILE A 297 4.14 24.88 -10.28
CA ILE A 297 4.21 24.13 -9.03
C ILE A 297 4.63 25.12 -7.94
N ALA A 298 3.81 25.25 -6.89
CA ALA A 298 4.14 26.12 -5.77
C ALA A 298 5.55 25.75 -5.27
N ARG A 299 6.50 26.71 -5.30
CA ARG A 299 7.82 26.56 -4.67
C ARG A 299 7.59 26.37 -3.16
N ARG A 300 7.45 25.13 -2.72
CA ARG A 300 7.50 24.79 -1.30
C ARG A 300 8.96 24.93 -0.88
N LEU A 301 9.23 25.84 0.07
CA LEU A 301 10.56 26.18 0.62
C LEU A 301 11.52 24.98 0.61
N ASN A 302 12.58 25.06 -0.20
CA ASN A 302 13.55 24.01 -0.47
C ASN A 302 14.16 23.46 0.85
N ALA A 303 13.90 22.19 1.16
CA ALA A 303 14.65 21.41 2.14
C ALA A 303 14.98 20.05 1.51
N ALA A 304 16.26 19.66 1.55
CA ALA A 304 16.87 18.70 0.65
C ALA A 304 16.88 17.28 1.24
N ARG A 305 16.75 16.28 0.37
CA ARG A 305 16.85 14.82 0.56
C ARG A 305 15.59 14.05 0.96
N ILE A 306 14.81 14.45 1.96
CA ILE A 306 13.71 13.58 2.48
C ILE A 306 12.32 13.93 1.89
N ARG A 307 12.12 15.14 1.37
CA ARG A 307 10.88 15.58 0.67
C ARG A 307 10.66 14.98 -0.73
N HIS A 308 11.52 14.06 -1.17
CA HIS A 308 11.37 13.43 -2.47
C HIS A 308 10.56 12.14 -2.42
N LEU A 309 10.25 11.60 -1.23
CA LEU A 309 9.61 10.30 -1.09
C LEU A 309 8.10 10.35 -1.36
N ASP A 310 7.43 11.48 -1.08
CA ASP A 310 5.98 11.64 -1.25
C ASP A 310 5.58 12.08 -2.67
N HIS A 311 6.52 12.61 -3.46
CA HIS A 311 6.31 13.14 -4.80
C HIS A 311 6.96 12.29 -5.92
N ILE A 312 7.01 10.99 -5.71
CA ILE A 312 7.49 10.04 -6.72
C ILE A 312 6.37 9.80 -7.72
N GLY A 313 6.63 10.17 -8.97
CA GLY A 313 5.74 9.94 -10.10
C GLY A 313 6.41 9.06 -11.16
N PRO A 314 5.66 8.61 -12.17
CA PRO A 314 6.16 7.74 -13.24
C PRO A 314 7.47 8.23 -13.89
N ARG A 315 7.60 9.54 -14.08
CA ARG A 315 8.76 10.17 -14.75
C ARG A 315 10.06 10.09 -13.96
N SER A 316 10.01 9.85 -12.64
CA SER A 316 11.21 9.76 -11.81
C SER A 316 11.73 8.33 -11.68
N ILE A 317 10.99 7.32 -12.16
CA ILE A 317 11.36 5.91 -12.09
C ILE A 317 12.46 5.62 -13.12
N ARG A 318 13.51 4.93 -12.68
CA ARG A 318 14.71 4.57 -13.46
C ARG A 318 14.84 3.06 -13.70
N GLY A 319 14.26 2.24 -12.82
CA GLY A 319 14.21 0.79 -13.00
C GLY A 319 13.35 0.34 -14.19
N ASP A 320 13.58 -0.87 -14.71
CA ASP A 320 12.72 -1.44 -15.75
C ASP A 320 11.38 -1.88 -15.17
N VAL A 321 10.35 -1.08 -15.44
CA VAL A 321 9.00 -1.27 -14.94
C VAL A 321 7.99 -1.77 -15.97
N ARG A 322 8.45 -2.30 -17.10
CA ARG A 322 7.56 -2.90 -18.12
C ARG A 322 6.91 -4.18 -17.59
N GLY A 323 5.64 -4.43 -17.90
CA GLY A 323 4.93 -5.65 -17.47
C GLY A 323 5.68 -6.93 -17.82
N ARG A 324 6.33 -7.00 -19.00
CA ARG A 324 7.12 -8.15 -19.46
C ARG A 324 8.41 -8.39 -18.68
N SER A 325 8.95 -7.38 -17.97
CA SER A 325 10.20 -7.51 -17.21
C SER A 325 10.00 -8.27 -15.90
N CYS A 326 8.76 -8.40 -15.41
CA CYS A 326 8.43 -9.06 -14.16
C CYS A 326 7.92 -10.48 -14.39
N ARG A 327 8.63 -11.51 -13.90
CA ARG A 327 8.08 -12.87 -13.84
C ARG A 327 7.46 -13.08 -12.46
N LEU A 328 6.13 -12.91 -12.38
CA LEU A 328 5.39 -13.01 -11.12
C LEU A 328 5.71 -14.28 -10.30
N PRO A 329 5.79 -15.50 -10.87
CA PRO A 329 6.16 -16.68 -10.09
C PRO A 329 7.56 -16.61 -9.47
N VAL A 330 8.52 -15.98 -10.16
CA VAL A 330 9.90 -15.83 -9.67
C VAL A 330 9.96 -14.81 -8.55
N ALA A 331 9.36 -13.63 -8.75
CA ALA A 331 9.28 -12.59 -7.71
C ALA A 331 8.59 -13.10 -6.45
N TRP A 332 7.51 -13.87 -6.61
CA TRP A 332 6.77 -14.44 -5.48
C TRP A 332 7.53 -15.57 -4.78
N ALA A 333 8.28 -16.39 -5.52
CA ALA A 333 9.18 -17.39 -4.92
C ALA A 333 10.30 -16.72 -4.10
N ALA A 334 10.89 -15.64 -4.61
CA ALA A 334 11.88 -14.85 -3.89
C ALA A 334 11.26 -14.20 -2.63
N ALA A 335 10.01 -13.72 -2.70
CA ALA A 335 9.29 -13.22 -1.53
C ALA A 335 9.15 -14.27 -0.40
N TYR A 336 8.91 -15.53 -0.76
CA TYR A 336 8.92 -16.63 0.22
C TYR A 336 10.31 -16.90 0.79
N GLN A 337 11.37 -16.84 -0.04
CA GLN A 337 12.74 -17.03 0.44
C GLN A 337 13.16 -15.93 1.43
N ASN A 338 12.80 -14.68 1.14
CA ASN A 338 12.99 -13.56 2.05
C ASN A 338 12.20 -13.78 3.34
N LEU A 339 10.94 -14.20 3.25
CA LEU A 339 10.13 -14.54 4.43
C LEU A 339 10.83 -15.60 5.27
N ASP A 340 11.22 -16.73 4.69
CA ASP A 340 11.88 -17.83 5.41
C ASP A 340 13.15 -17.33 6.11
N THR A 341 13.96 -16.51 5.42
CA THR A 341 15.16 -15.88 6.01
C THR A 341 14.82 -14.99 7.21
N ILE A 342 13.75 -14.20 7.13
CA ILE A 342 13.30 -13.33 8.23
C ILE A 342 12.80 -14.16 9.40
N LEU A 343 12.02 -15.21 9.15
CA LEU A 343 11.50 -16.09 10.20
C LEU A 343 12.65 -16.78 10.94
N ASP A 344 13.65 -17.28 10.20
CA ASP A 344 14.84 -17.89 10.77
C ASP A 344 15.69 -16.88 11.55
N GLN A 345 15.91 -15.68 10.99
CA GLN A 345 16.70 -14.63 11.63
C GLN A 345 16.12 -14.20 12.99
N PHE A 346 14.80 -14.14 13.09
CA PHE A 346 14.11 -13.65 14.29
C PHE A 346 13.45 -14.75 15.13
N ASP A 347 13.72 -16.02 14.83
CA ASP A 347 13.18 -17.20 15.52
C ASP A 347 11.64 -17.20 15.62
N ILE A 348 10.98 -16.80 14.53
CA ILE A 348 9.52 -16.74 14.45
C ILE A 348 8.98 -18.11 14.06
N VAL A 349 8.62 -18.92 15.06
CA VAL A 349 8.01 -20.24 14.83
C VAL A 349 6.53 -20.11 14.45
N LEU A 350 6.15 -20.67 13.30
CA LEU A 350 4.76 -20.76 12.89
C LEU A 350 4.15 -22.11 13.27
N PRO A 351 2.91 -22.15 13.80
CA PRO A 351 2.24 -23.41 14.10
C PRO A 351 1.90 -24.21 12.84
N VAL A 352 1.85 -23.55 11.68
CA VAL A 352 1.64 -24.16 10.36
C VAL A 352 2.41 -23.31 9.35
N PRO A 353 3.17 -23.91 8.40
CA PRO A 353 3.80 -23.15 7.33
C PRO A 353 2.78 -22.25 6.61
N PRO A 354 3.12 -21.01 6.23
CA PRO A 354 2.18 -20.11 5.54
C PRO A 354 1.54 -20.79 4.32
N ARG A 355 2.35 -21.58 3.61
CA ARG A 355 2.00 -22.39 2.45
C ARG A 355 0.91 -23.44 2.71
N GLU A 356 0.85 -24.00 3.91
CA GLU A 356 -0.15 -25.01 4.27
C GLU A 356 -1.40 -24.38 4.89
N PHE A 357 -1.21 -23.27 5.62
CA PHE A 357 -2.32 -22.54 6.21
C PHE A 357 -3.25 -21.95 5.13
N LEU A 358 -2.68 -21.44 4.05
CA LEU A 358 -3.41 -20.83 2.91
C LEU A 358 -4.15 -21.87 2.04
N LYS A 359 -3.90 -23.16 2.26
CA LYS A 359 -4.62 -24.26 1.59
C LYS A 359 -5.89 -24.70 2.33
N ARG A 360 -6.17 -24.14 3.52
CA ARG A 360 -7.32 -24.56 4.34
C ARG A 360 -8.64 -24.03 3.75
N PRO A 361 -9.54 -24.90 3.24
CA PRO A 361 -10.80 -24.45 2.66
C PRO A 361 -11.73 -23.82 3.72
N GLY A 362 -12.46 -22.76 3.35
CA GLY A 362 -13.60 -22.23 4.12
C GLY A 362 -13.32 -21.03 5.04
N ARG A 363 -12.08 -20.59 5.24
CA ARG A 363 -11.79 -19.32 5.94
C ARG A 363 -11.73 -18.16 4.95
N ARG A 364 -12.59 -17.15 5.11
CA ARG A 364 -12.47 -15.89 4.37
C ARG A 364 -11.34 -15.06 5.00
N HIS A 365 -10.09 -15.35 4.63
CA HIS A 365 -8.90 -14.66 5.15
C HIS A 365 -8.88 -13.15 4.85
N HIS A 366 -9.74 -12.69 3.94
CA HIS A 366 -9.91 -11.29 3.57
C HIS A 366 -11.35 -10.78 3.78
N ALA A 367 -12.24 -11.49 4.50
CA ALA A 367 -13.51 -10.87 4.85
C ALA A 367 -13.27 -9.92 6.02
N PRO A 368 -13.70 -8.65 5.96
CA PRO A 368 -13.80 -7.85 7.17
C PRO A 368 -14.70 -8.59 8.15
N GLN A 369 -14.12 -9.15 9.22
CA GLN A 369 -14.91 -9.83 10.25
C GLN A 369 -15.81 -8.79 10.92
N GLY A 370 -17.10 -9.10 11.00
CA GLY A 370 -18.03 -8.33 11.83
C GLY A 370 -19.50 -8.35 11.41
N ARG A 371 -19.82 -8.55 10.13
CA ARG A 371 -21.22 -8.68 9.69
C ARG A 371 -21.34 -9.67 8.53
N GLN A 372 -22.30 -10.59 8.63
CA GLN A 372 -22.81 -11.28 7.43
C GLN A 372 -23.16 -10.19 6.41
N VAL A 373 -22.60 -10.28 5.21
CA VAL A 373 -23.06 -9.46 4.08
C VAL A 373 -24.56 -9.75 3.94
N PRO A 374 -25.44 -8.74 3.99
CA PRO A 374 -26.89 -8.92 3.86
C PRO A 374 -27.19 -9.82 2.64
N ARG A 375 -28.08 -10.81 2.79
CA ARG A 375 -28.40 -11.81 1.73
C ARG A 375 -28.91 -11.14 0.45
N ASP A 376 -29.47 -9.96 0.61
CA ASP A 376 -30.00 -9.03 -0.38
C ASP A 376 -28.90 -8.43 -1.29
N LEU A 377 -27.64 -8.36 -0.85
CA LEU A 377 -26.49 -7.94 -1.67
C LEU A 377 -25.72 -9.12 -2.29
N GLN A 378 -26.10 -10.37 -1.98
CA GLN A 378 -25.50 -11.58 -2.57
C GLN A 378 -26.25 -12.07 -3.82
N ARG A 379 -27.37 -11.42 -4.19
CA ARG A 379 -28.25 -11.83 -5.29
C ARG A 379 -28.25 -10.87 -6.49
N SER A 380 -27.31 -9.92 -6.56
CA SER A 380 -27.17 -8.96 -7.66
C SER A 380 -26.05 -9.34 -8.64
#